data_AF-A0A961L2S1-F1
#
_entry.id   AF-A0A961L2S1-F1
#
_cell.length_a   1.000
_cell.length_b   1.000
_cell.length_c   1.000
_cell.angle_alpha   90.00
_cell.angle_beta   90.00
_cell.angle_gamma   90.00
#
_symmetry.space_group_name_H-M   'P 1'
#
loop_
_entity.id
_entity.type
_entity.pdbx_description
1 polymer ?
#
loop_
_entity_poly.entity_id
_entity_poly.type
_entity_poly.pdbx_seq_one_letter_code
_entity_poly.pdbx_strand_id
1 'polypeptide(L)'
;HTGGFLDGLLSMSYEKFVLDVDFCGALHTYVRGVAVTEEDLAFDAEAEVGPGGHFFGCQHTIRHYETAYWESDLADNDPWETWSEKGALDAATRANARWKAMLAAYAPPPLDEGIREALDDFVARRKAGVEDAWH
;
A
#
# COMPACT_ATOMS: atom_id res chain seq x y z
N HIS A 1 -13.63 8.19 -0.67
CA HIS A 1 -12.99 8.23 0.66
C HIS A 1 -12.13 6.99 0.89
N THR A 2 -11.25 6.68 -0.07
CA THR A 2 -10.54 5.38 -0.09
C THR A 2 -9.50 5.26 1.01
N GLY A 3 -8.83 6.36 1.39
CA GLY A 3 -7.87 6.33 2.48
C GLY A 3 -7.81 7.61 3.31
N GLY A 4 -7.52 7.45 4.60
CA GLY A 4 -7.17 8.54 5.52
C GLY A 4 -8.30 9.13 6.32
N PHE A 5 -9.55 8.86 5.94
CA PHE A 5 -10.72 9.46 6.58
C PHE A 5 -11.01 8.81 7.94
N LEU A 6 -11.28 9.65 8.93
CA LEU A 6 -11.70 9.29 10.29
C LEU A 6 -12.87 10.18 10.74
N ASP A 7 -13.43 9.86 11.92
CA ASP A 7 -14.47 10.64 12.60
C ASP A 7 -15.66 11.06 11.71
N GLY A 8 -16.14 10.14 10.86
CA GLY A 8 -17.25 10.45 9.95
C GLY A 8 -16.91 11.51 8.89
N LEU A 9 -15.67 11.49 8.38
CA LEU A 9 -15.09 12.45 7.42
C LEU A 9 -14.74 13.82 8.01
N LEU A 10 -14.75 13.96 9.35
CA LEU A 10 -14.37 15.21 10.03
C LEU A 10 -12.85 15.36 10.19
N SER A 11 -12.10 14.27 10.05
CA SER A 11 -10.65 14.27 10.21
C SER A 11 -9.96 13.40 9.16
N MET A 12 -8.70 13.75 8.89
CA MET A 12 -7.78 12.96 8.07
C MET A 12 -6.57 12.58 8.93
N SER A 13 -6.19 11.30 8.90
CA SER A 13 -4.97 10.80 9.53
C SER A 13 -4.03 10.26 8.46
N TYR A 14 -2.75 10.63 8.57
CA TYR A 14 -1.70 10.12 7.69
C TYR A 14 -1.42 8.63 7.92
N GLU A 15 -1.47 8.19 9.18
CA GLU A 15 -1.34 6.78 9.56
C GLU A 15 -2.48 5.97 8.93
N LYS A 16 -3.72 6.44 9.10
CA LYS A 16 -4.89 5.81 8.50
C LYS A 16 -4.82 5.81 6.98
N PHE A 17 -4.30 6.87 6.37
CA PHE A 17 -4.14 6.96 4.92
C PHE A 17 -3.22 5.86 4.41
N VAL A 18 -2.05 5.69 5.03
CA VAL A 18 -1.08 4.68 4.62
C VAL A 18 -1.59 3.26 4.87
N LEU A 19 -2.27 3.02 5.99
CA LEU A 19 -2.94 1.73 6.26
C LEU A 19 -4.02 1.41 5.22
N ASP A 20 -4.85 2.40 4.86
CA ASP A 20 -5.91 2.21 3.88
C ASP A 20 -5.38 1.94 2.47
N VAL A 21 -4.29 2.61 2.08
CA VAL A 21 -3.64 2.39 0.78
C VAL A 21 -3.01 1.00 0.71
N ASP A 22 -2.36 0.54 1.77
CA ASP A 22 -1.84 -0.83 1.86
C ASP A 22 -2.97 -1.87 1.73
N PHE A 23 -4.09 -1.64 2.41
CA PHE A 23 -5.26 -2.49 2.27
C PHE A 23 -5.87 -2.44 0.87
N CYS A 24 -5.83 -1.29 0.18
CA CYS A 24 -6.23 -1.21 -1.23
C CYS A 24 -5.34 -2.09 -2.12
N GLY A 25 -4.04 -2.19 -1.82
CA GLY A 25 -3.15 -3.15 -2.49
C GLY A 25 -3.63 -4.59 -2.34
N ALA A 26 -4.01 -5.00 -1.12
CA ALA A 26 -4.60 -6.30 -0.86
C ALA A 26 -5.92 -6.50 -1.64
N LEU A 27 -6.77 -5.48 -1.70
CA LEU A 27 -8.02 -5.52 -2.47
C LEU A 27 -7.76 -5.64 -3.97
N HIS A 28 -6.74 -4.99 -4.52
CA HIS A 28 -6.35 -5.16 -5.93
C HIS A 28 -5.97 -6.60 -6.27
N THR A 29 -5.26 -7.28 -5.37
CA THR A 29 -4.96 -8.71 -5.51
C THR A 29 -6.20 -9.56 -5.35
N TYR A 30 -7.05 -9.27 -4.38
CA TYR A 30 -8.30 -10.00 -4.16
C TYR A 30 -9.24 -9.94 -5.38
N VAL A 31 -9.46 -8.74 -5.93
CA VAL A 31 -10.37 -8.56 -7.09
C VAL A 31 -9.81 -9.09 -8.41
N ARG A 32 -8.51 -9.45 -8.45
CA ARG A 32 -7.93 -10.18 -9.60
C ARG A 32 -8.57 -11.57 -9.76
N GLY A 33 -9.14 -12.11 -8.69
CA GLY A 33 -9.78 -13.42 -8.68
C GLY A 33 -8.78 -14.57 -8.68
N VAL A 34 -9.30 -15.78 -8.84
CA VAL A 34 -8.51 -17.01 -8.89
C VAL A 34 -8.43 -17.48 -10.33
N ALA A 35 -7.22 -17.57 -10.87
CA ALA A 35 -6.98 -18.16 -12.17
C ALA A 35 -7.14 -19.68 -12.09
N VAL A 36 -7.62 -20.28 -13.18
CA VAL A 36 -7.83 -21.73 -13.28
C VAL A 36 -7.15 -22.23 -14.54
N THR A 37 -5.83 -22.30 -14.49
CA THR A 37 -4.96 -22.91 -15.52
C THR A 37 -4.27 -24.16 -14.98
N GLU A 38 -3.59 -24.92 -15.84
CA GLU A 38 -2.82 -26.09 -15.39
C GLU A 38 -1.75 -25.73 -14.34
N GLU A 39 -1.11 -24.56 -14.48
CA GLU A 39 -0.13 -24.06 -13.51
C GLU A 39 -0.79 -23.72 -12.16
N ASP A 40 -1.98 -23.12 -12.18
CA ASP A 40 -2.70 -22.75 -10.95
C ASP A 40 -3.21 -23.99 -10.18
N LEU A 41 -3.46 -25.09 -10.89
CA LEU A 41 -3.89 -26.36 -10.29
C LEU A 41 -2.76 -27.12 -9.58
N ALA A 42 -1.49 -26.78 -9.86
CA ALA A 42 -0.30 -27.27 -9.15
C ALA A 42 -0.18 -28.80 -9.03
N PHE A 43 -0.69 -29.57 -10.00
CA PHE A 43 -0.62 -31.04 -9.96
C PHE A 43 0.81 -31.59 -10.01
N ASP A 44 1.76 -30.85 -10.61
CA ASP A 44 3.18 -31.17 -10.59
C ASP A 44 3.76 -31.09 -9.18
N ALA A 45 3.34 -30.08 -8.40
CA ALA A 45 3.74 -29.92 -7.01
C ALA A 45 3.25 -31.09 -6.14
N GLU A 46 2.00 -31.51 -6.31
CA GLU A 46 1.43 -32.66 -5.60
C GLU A 46 2.19 -33.96 -5.93
N ALA A 47 2.55 -34.16 -7.20
CA ALA A 47 3.34 -35.32 -7.64
C ALA A 47 4.79 -35.28 -7.10
N GLU A 48 5.38 -34.09 -6.97
CA GLU A 48 6.73 -33.89 -6.43
C GLU A 48 6.76 -34.16 -4.91
N VAL A 49 5.81 -33.62 -4.15
CA VAL A 49 5.84 -33.62 -2.68
C VAL A 49 5.29 -34.91 -2.09
N GLY A 50 4.16 -35.40 -2.60
CA GLY A 50 3.50 -36.60 -2.11
C GLY A 50 2.97 -36.52 -0.67
N PRO A 51 2.35 -37.62 -0.16
CA PRO A 51 1.69 -37.63 1.14
C PRO A 51 2.66 -37.40 2.32
N GLY A 52 2.29 -36.49 3.22
CA GLY A 52 3.06 -36.19 4.43
C GLY A 52 4.27 -35.26 4.22
N GLY A 53 4.48 -34.77 3.00
CA GLY A 53 5.49 -33.75 2.69
C GLY A 53 5.04 -32.31 2.98
N HIS A 54 5.88 -31.35 2.60
CA HIS A 54 5.59 -29.92 2.65
C HIS A 54 6.01 -29.23 1.35
N PHE A 55 5.35 -28.13 1.00
CA PHE A 55 5.53 -27.46 -0.30
C PHE A 55 6.58 -26.34 -0.29
N PHE A 56 7.14 -25.97 0.86
CA PHE A 56 8.06 -24.82 0.98
C PHE A 56 9.26 -24.85 0.03
N GLY A 57 9.75 -26.03 -0.34
CA GLY A 57 10.89 -26.21 -1.22
C GLY A 57 10.58 -26.79 -2.59
N CYS A 58 9.31 -27.02 -2.92
CA CYS A 58 8.95 -27.61 -4.22
C CYS A 58 9.13 -26.59 -5.34
N GLN A 59 9.29 -27.08 -6.58
CA GLN A 59 9.56 -26.20 -7.72
C GLN A 59 8.42 -25.21 -7.96
N HIS A 60 7.16 -25.63 -7.76
CA HIS A 60 6.00 -24.75 -7.90
C HIS A 60 6.07 -23.56 -6.94
N THR A 61 6.28 -23.79 -5.65
CA THR A 61 6.44 -22.71 -4.66
C THR A 61 7.58 -21.77 -5.02
N ILE A 62 8.73 -22.28 -5.45
CA ILE A 62 9.88 -21.44 -5.83
C ILE A 62 9.54 -20.54 -7.04
N ARG A 63 8.82 -21.06 -8.04
CA ARG A 63 8.41 -20.28 -9.22
C ARG A 63 7.44 -19.15 -8.87
N HIS A 64 6.61 -19.34 -7.85
CA HIS A 64 5.48 -18.45 -7.55
C HIS A 64 5.67 -17.59 -6.30
N TYR A 65 6.66 -17.87 -5.45
CA TYR A 65 6.84 -17.23 -4.14
C TYR A 65 6.77 -15.70 -4.19
N GLU A 66 7.43 -15.08 -5.17
CA GLU A 66 7.50 -13.62 -5.30
C GLU A 66 6.24 -12.98 -5.92
N THR A 67 5.34 -13.77 -6.51
CA THR A 67 4.25 -13.23 -7.36
C THR A 67 2.86 -13.71 -6.98
N ALA A 68 2.74 -14.79 -6.20
CA ALA A 68 1.46 -15.38 -5.83
C ALA A 68 0.67 -14.54 -4.81
N TYR A 69 1.35 -13.73 -4.00
CA TYR A 69 0.75 -13.06 -2.85
C TYR A 69 0.90 -11.55 -2.92
N TRP A 70 -0.06 -10.86 -2.30
CA TRP A 70 0.16 -9.47 -1.88
C TRP A 70 0.97 -9.48 -0.60
N GLU A 71 2.14 -8.84 -0.62
CA GLU A 71 2.95 -8.58 0.56
C GLU A 71 2.63 -7.17 1.06
N SER A 72 2.12 -7.08 2.29
CA SER A 72 1.82 -5.80 2.92
C SER A 72 3.09 -5.09 3.35
N ASP A 73 3.18 -3.80 3.06
CA ASP A 73 4.29 -2.94 3.49
C ASP A 73 4.24 -2.59 4.99
N LEU A 74 3.15 -2.96 5.69
CA LEU A 74 2.83 -2.50 7.05
C LEU A 74 2.48 -3.62 8.03
N ALA A 75 2.06 -4.77 7.53
CA ALA A 75 1.76 -5.93 8.37
C ALA A 75 3.03 -6.39 9.09
N ASP A 76 2.87 -6.75 10.35
CA ASP A 76 3.92 -7.39 11.13
C ASP A 76 3.46 -8.83 11.35
N ASN A 77 4.17 -9.75 10.70
CA ASN A 77 3.89 -11.19 10.75
C ASN A 77 4.97 -11.93 11.55
N ASP A 78 5.76 -11.21 12.35
CA ASP A 78 6.76 -11.82 13.21
C ASP A 78 6.08 -12.62 14.34
N PRO A 79 6.73 -13.69 14.84
CA PRO A 79 6.31 -14.33 16.09
C PRO A 79 6.22 -13.32 17.24
N TRP A 80 5.38 -13.63 18.23
CA TRP A 80 5.13 -12.74 19.35
C TRP A 80 6.40 -12.30 20.07
N GLU A 81 7.34 -13.23 20.29
CA GLU A 81 8.61 -12.97 20.97
C GLU A 81 9.41 -11.90 20.23
N THR A 82 9.52 -12.03 18.90
CA THR A 82 10.25 -11.09 18.04
C THR A 82 9.56 -9.73 17.97
N TRP A 83 8.24 -9.70 17.80
CA TRP A 83 7.47 -8.45 17.83
C TRP A 83 7.63 -7.72 19.17
N SER A 84 7.59 -8.47 20.28
CA SER A 84 7.77 -7.94 21.63
C SER A 84 9.18 -7.36 21.83
N GLU A 85 10.22 -8.08 21.42
CA GLU A 85 11.62 -7.62 21.49
C GLU A 85 11.88 -6.38 20.61
N LYS A 86 11.17 -6.25 19.49
CA LYS A 86 11.21 -5.07 18.60
C LYS A 86 10.42 -3.86 19.13
N GLY A 87 9.87 -3.94 20.34
CA GLY A 87 9.19 -2.83 21.01
C GLY A 87 7.67 -2.84 20.88
N ALA A 88 7.08 -3.97 20.47
CA ALA A 88 5.63 -4.18 20.45
C ALA A 88 4.86 -3.10 19.68
N LEU A 89 5.40 -2.66 18.54
CA LEU A 89 4.83 -1.57 17.76
C LEU A 89 3.46 -1.96 17.21
N ASP A 90 2.49 -1.07 17.35
CA ASP A 90 1.18 -1.23 16.72
C ASP A 90 1.19 -0.75 15.26
N ALA A 91 0.11 -1.04 14.53
CA ALA A 91 -0.02 -0.68 13.12
C ALA A 91 0.05 0.83 12.89
N ALA A 92 -0.51 1.64 13.79
CA ALA A 92 -0.50 3.10 13.68
C ALA A 92 0.92 3.66 13.82
N THR A 93 1.72 3.11 14.74
CA THR A 93 3.11 3.51 14.95
C THR A 93 3.99 3.16 13.74
N ARG A 94 3.81 1.96 13.17
CA ARG A 94 4.51 1.58 11.91
C ARG A 94 4.09 2.47 10.74
N ALA A 95 2.80 2.75 10.60
CA ALA A 95 2.28 3.65 9.57
C ALA A 95 2.80 5.09 9.75
N ASN A 96 2.99 5.55 10.98
CA ASN A 96 3.57 6.87 11.27
C ASN A 96 4.98 7.02 10.71
N ALA A 97 5.82 6.01 10.92
CA ALA A 97 7.17 5.98 10.37
C ALA A 97 7.14 5.93 8.83
N ARG A 98 6.25 5.11 8.25
CA ARG A 98 6.11 4.94 6.81
C ARG A 98 5.72 6.23 6.10
N TRP A 99 4.67 6.93 6.53
CA TRP A 99 4.23 8.14 5.84
C TRP A 99 5.29 9.24 5.88
N LYS A 100 6.02 9.38 7.00
CA LYS A 100 7.13 10.33 7.13
C LYS A 100 8.26 10.01 6.15
N ALA A 101 8.63 8.74 6.03
CA ALA A 101 9.64 8.30 5.08
C ALA A 101 9.21 8.55 3.63
N MET A 102 7.94 8.29 3.29
CA MET A 102 7.38 8.55 1.96
C MET A 102 7.44 10.04 1.60
N LEU A 103 7.05 10.93 2.52
CA LEU A 103 7.12 12.38 2.27
C LEU A 103 8.56 12.88 2.16
N ALA A 104 9.48 12.36 3.00
CA ALA A 104 10.89 12.73 2.93
C ALA A 104 11.55 12.29 1.61
N ALA A 105 11.09 11.17 1.04
CA ALA A 105 11.59 10.64 -0.23
C ALA A 105 10.87 11.19 -1.47
N TYR A 106 9.78 11.96 -1.30
CA TYR A 106 8.96 12.40 -2.41
C TYR A 106 9.70 13.43 -3.29
N ALA A 107 9.81 13.12 -4.57
CA ALA A 107 10.21 14.07 -5.61
C ALA A 107 8.99 14.37 -6.49
N PRO A 108 8.60 15.65 -6.65
CA PRO A 108 7.47 16.00 -7.50
C PRO A 108 7.76 15.62 -8.96
N PRO A 109 6.79 15.04 -9.69
CA PRO A 109 6.96 14.76 -11.10
C PRO A 109 7.13 16.08 -11.88
N PRO A 110 7.92 16.08 -12.97
CA PRO A 110 8.11 17.29 -13.76
C PRO A 110 6.79 17.78 -14.34
N LEU A 111 6.60 19.09 -14.30
CA LEU A 111 5.48 19.79 -14.94
C LEU A 111 6.07 20.80 -15.93
N ASP A 112 5.48 20.88 -17.12
CA ASP A 112 5.85 21.88 -18.12
C ASP A 112 5.76 23.29 -17.54
N GLU A 113 6.80 24.09 -17.76
CA GLU A 113 6.93 25.42 -17.16
C GLU A 113 5.83 26.37 -17.67
N GLY A 114 5.50 26.33 -18.97
CA GLY A 114 4.42 27.13 -19.53
C GLY A 114 3.05 26.77 -18.94
N ILE A 115 2.80 25.48 -18.68
CA ILE A 115 1.60 25.04 -17.95
C ILE A 115 1.62 25.54 -16.50
N ARG A 116 2.76 25.44 -15.81
CA ARG A 116 2.91 25.91 -14.42
C ARG A 116 2.59 27.40 -14.30
N GLU A 117 3.18 28.21 -15.17
CA GLU A 117 2.98 29.66 -15.25
C GLU A 117 1.53 30.02 -15.57
N ALA A 118 0.91 29.35 -16.54
CA ALA A 118 -0.49 29.58 -16.89
C ALA A 118 -1.44 29.27 -15.72
N LEU A 119 -1.16 28.20 -14.94
CA LEU A 119 -1.91 27.88 -13.74
C LEU A 119 -1.73 28.94 -12.65
N ASP A 120 -0.50 29.46 -12.47
CA ASP A 120 -0.23 30.53 -11.50
C ASP A 120 -0.92 31.85 -11.87
N ASP A 121 -0.85 32.29 -13.13
CA ASP A 121 -1.54 33.47 -13.62
C ASP A 121 -3.06 33.36 -13.41
N PHE A 122 -3.64 32.21 -13.75
CA PHE A 122 -5.06 31.97 -13.54
C PHE A 122 -5.44 32.09 -12.05
N VAL A 123 -4.70 31.46 -11.15
CA VAL A 123 -4.96 31.53 -9.70
C VAL A 123 -4.83 32.97 -9.20
N ALA A 124 -3.79 33.70 -9.62
CA ALA A 124 -3.56 35.08 -9.22
C ALA A 124 -4.70 36.01 -9.65
N ARG A 125 -5.12 35.94 -10.93
CA ARG A 125 -6.25 36.73 -11.44
C ARG A 125 -7.56 36.40 -10.72
N ARG A 126 -7.79 35.13 -10.36
CA ARG A 126 -9.01 34.73 -9.63
C ARG A 126 -9.01 35.24 -8.19
N LYS A 127 -7.87 35.17 -7.49
CA LYS A 127 -7.74 35.70 -6.12
C LYS A 127 -7.87 37.21 -6.06
N ALA A 128 -7.28 37.95 -7.02
CA ALA A 128 -7.38 39.42 -7.04
C ALA A 128 -8.82 39.94 -7.20
N GLY A 129 -9.73 39.12 -7.75
CA GLY A 129 -11.13 39.49 -7.96
C GLY A 129 -12.08 39.07 -6.82
N VAL A 130 -11.58 38.51 -5.72
CA VAL A 130 -12.39 38.00 -4.60
C VAL A 130 -11.72 38.39 -3.29
N GLU A 131 -12.40 39.15 -2.43
CA GLU A 131 -11.92 39.36 -1.06
C GLU A 131 -12.02 38.05 -0.26
N ASP A 132 -11.02 37.79 0.58
CA ASP A 132 -11.04 36.61 1.45
C ASP A 132 -12.22 36.70 2.42
N ALA A 133 -13.03 35.66 2.47
CA ALA A 133 -14.25 35.65 3.27
C ALA A 133 -14.00 35.61 4.79
N TRP A 134 -12.79 35.24 5.21
CA TRP A 134 -12.40 35.11 6.62
C TRP A 134 -10.91 35.44 6.77
N HIS A 135 -10.60 36.45 7.60
CA HIS A 135 -9.25 36.77 8.08
C HIS A 135 -9.09 36.30 9.53
#